data_AF-A0A6C1N9E0-F1
#
_entry.id   AF-A0A6C1N9E0-F1
#
_cell.length_a   1.000
_cell.length_b   1.000
_cell.length_c   1.000
_cell.angle_alpha   90.00
_cell.angle_beta   90.00
_cell.angle_gamma   90.00
#
_symmetry.space_group_name_H-M   'P 1'
#
loop_
_entity.id
_entity.type
_entity.pdbx_description
1 polymer ?
#
loop_
_entity_poly.entity_id
_entity_poly.type
_entity_poly.pdbx_seq_one_letter_code
_entity_poly.pdbx_strand_id
1 'polypeptide(L)'
;MRQSLITGLTGLHSTRGWLLFVAVAAVVLLLMPLLNRALPPESLFHVPNWMLTLMGRFLCLALVALALDLIWGYCGILSLGHGVFFALGGYVMGMHLTHDRYSDGGVPNFIRFLGESEWPWYWVPFESFAFTALMVVLVPGVLALVFGFFAFRSRVKGVYFAIITQALTFAMMLLFFRTETG
;
A
#
# COMPACT_ATOMS: atom_id res chain seq x y z
N MET A 1 -33.65 20.17 17.69
CA MET A 1 -32.34 20.35 17.02
C MET A 1 -31.46 19.10 16.93
N ARG A 2 -31.61 18.06 17.77
CA ARG A 2 -30.70 16.89 17.77
C ARG A 2 -31.01 15.81 16.71
N GLN A 3 -32.23 15.79 16.15
CA GLN A 3 -32.64 14.80 15.15
C GLN A 3 -32.04 15.04 13.76
N SER A 4 -31.81 16.31 13.33
CA SER A 4 -31.31 16.59 11.98
C SER A 4 -29.87 16.13 11.75
N LEU A 5 -29.04 16.10 12.79
CA LEU A 5 -27.67 15.60 12.73
C LEU A 5 -27.62 14.09 12.50
N ILE A 6 -28.51 13.33 13.14
CA ILE A 6 -28.56 11.86 13.01
C ILE A 6 -29.07 11.47 11.61
N THR A 7 -30.07 12.17 11.09
CA THR A 7 -30.58 11.93 9.72
C THR A 7 -29.56 12.31 8.65
N GLY A 8 -28.76 13.36 8.87
CA GLY A 8 -27.64 13.75 8.01
C GLY A 8 -26.53 12.69 7.97
N LEU A 9 -26.17 12.10 9.13
CA LEU A 9 -25.18 11.03 9.23
C LEU A 9 -25.63 9.75 8.52
N THR A 10 -26.92 9.39 8.59
CA THR A 10 -27.45 8.25 7.83
C THR A 10 -27.44 8.48 6.31
N GLY A 11 -27.44 9.74 5.85
CA GLY A 11 -27.30 10.10 4.44
C GLY A 11 -25.88 9.89 3.87
N LEU A 12 -24.86 9.87 4.73
CA LEU A 12 -23.46 9.63 4.31
C LEU A 12 -23.20 8.20 3.84
N HIS A 13 -23.96 7.22 4.37
CA HIS A 13 -23.90 5.83 3.90
C HIS A 13 -24.63 5.59 2.57
N SER A 14 -25.30 6.61 2.01
CA SER A 14 -25.90 6.51 0.68
C SER A 14 -24.84 6.44 -0.42
N THR A 15 -25.19 5.92 -1.60
CA THR A 15 -24.30 5.91 -2.78
C THR A 15 -23.75 7.30 -3.10
N ARG A 16 -24.58 8.35 -2.92
CA ARG A 16 -24.17 9.75 -3.12
C ARG A 16 -23.15 10.20 -2.09
N GLY A 17 -23.29 9.79 -0.83
CA GLY A 17 -22.33 10.07 0.23
C GLY A 17 -20.97 9.42 -0.03
N TRP A 18 -20.95 8.15 -0.44
CA TRP A 18 -19.72 7.46 -0.85
C TRP A 18 -19.06 8.08 -2.07
N LEU A 19 -19.84 8.46 -3.10
CA LEU A 19 -19.31 9.15 -4.27
C LEU A 19 -18.70 10.51 -3.91
N LEU A 20 -19.36 11.29 -3.04
CA LEU A 20 -18.82 12.56 -2.55
C LEU A 20 -17.52 12.35 -1.77
N PHE A 21 -17.48 11.35 -0.89
CA PHE A 21 -16.27 11.01 -0.13
C PHE A 21 -15.10 10.65 -1.05
N VAL A 22 -15.32 9.74 -2.01
CA VAL A 22 -14.29 9.33 -2.98
C VAL A 22 -13.86 10.51 -3.86
N ALA A 23 -14.79 11.36 -4.29
CA ALA A 23 -14.48 12.54 -5.08
C ALA A 23 -13.61 13.53 -4.30
N VAL A 24 -13.96 13.84 -3.05
CA VAL A 24 -13.16 14.72 -2.18
C VAL A 24 -11.79 14.12 -1.93
N ALA A 25 -11.70 12.82 -1.63
CA ALA A 25 -10.43 12.13 -1.43
C ALA A 25 -9.55 12.20 -2.70
N ALA A 26 -10.11 11.93 -3.88
CA ALA A 26 -9.39 12.03 -5.15
C ALA A 26 -8.92 13.46 -5.44
N VAL A 27 -9.76 14.46 -5.17
CA VAL A 27 -9.39 15.87 -5.30
C VAL A 27 -8.21 16.20 -4.39
N VAL A 28 -8.25 15.81 -3.11
CA VAL A 28 -7.14 16.05 -2.16
C VAL A 28 -5.86 15.33 -2.62
N LEU A 29 -5.96 14.08 -3.06
CA LEU A 29 -4.83 13.28 -3.53
C LEU A 29 -4.13 13.88 -4.76
N LEU A 30 -4.89 14.51 -5.66
CA LEU A 30 -4.33 15.17 -6.85
C LEU A 30 -3.88 16.60 -6.57
N LEU A 31 -4.68 17.35 -5.82
CA LEU A 31 -4.43 18.77 -5.54
C LEU A 31 -3.14 18.97 -4.74
N MET A 32 -2.86 18.11 -3.76
CA MET A 32 -1.71 18.30 -2.86
C MET A 32 -0.35 18.20 -3.60
N PRO A 33 -0.07 17.15 -4.40
CA PRO A 33 1.14 17.11 -5.23
C PRO A 33 1.19 18.24 -6.27
N LEU A 34 0.04 18.63 -6.83
CA LEU A 34 -0.04 19.73 -7.80
C LEU A 34 0.35 21.07 -7.16
N LEU A 35 -0.17 21.38 -5.96
CA LEU A 35 0.17 22.60 -5.23
C LEU A 35 1.65 22.64 -4.82
N ASN A 36 2.21 21.49 -4.46
CA ASN A 36 3.65 21.37 -4.17
C ASN A 36 4.52 21.67 -5.39
N ARG A 37 4.13 21.20 -6.59
CA ARG A 37 4.92 21.39 -7.82
C ARG A 37 4.68 22.75 -8.49
N ALA A 38 3.45 23.24 -8.52
CA ALA A 38 3.04 24.37 -9.36
C ALA A 38 3.26 25.75 -8.69
N LEU A 39 3.34 25.80 -7.36
CA LEU A 39 3.48 27.06 -6.63
C LEU A 39 4.90 27.25 -6.11
N PRO A 40 5.47 28.47 -6.22
CA PRO A 40 6.77 28.77 -5.64
C PRO A 40 6.72 28.71 -4.10
N PRO A 41 7.86 28.40 -3.43
CA PRO A 41 7.91 28.22 -1.97
C PRO A 41 7.42 29.41 -1.14
N GLU A 42 7.49 30.62 -1.70
CA GLU A 42 7.06 31.87 -1.05
C GLU A 42 5.54 32.07 -1.01
N SER A 43 4.78 31.24 -1.74
CA SER A 43 3.32 31.33 -1.79
C SER A 43 2.67 30.76 -0.52
N LEU A 44 1.65 31.44 0.01
CA LEU A 44 0.85 30.97 1.15
C LEU A 44 0.18 29.61 0.92
N PHE A 45 -0.03 29.21 -0.34
CA PHE A 45 -0.67 27.94 -0.71
C PHE A 45 0.34 26.86 -1.13
N HIS A 46 1.65 27.12 -1.04
CA HIS A 46 2.66 26.11 -1.35
C HIS A 46 2.63 25.00 -0.30
N VAL A 47 2.47 23.76 -0.76
CA VAL A 47 2.52 22.58 0.10
C VAL A 47 3.97 22.11 0.19
N PRO A 48 4.61 22.11 1.37
CA PRO A 48 6.01 21.71 1.50
C PRO A 48 6.19 20.18 1.39
N ASN A 49 7.37 19.74 0.94
CA ASN A 49 7.67 18.31 0.72
C ASN A 49 7.43 17.42 1.95
N TRP A 50 7.79 17.89 3.16
CA TRP A 50 7.60 17.12 4.39
C TRP A 50 6.13 16.82 4.66
N MET A 51 5.22 17.73 4.27
CA MET A 51 3.78 17.55 4.45
C MET A 51 3.24 16.50 3.50
N LEU A 52 3.74 16.44 2.25
CA LEU A 52 3.42 15.36 1.32
C LEU A 52 3.88 14.01 1.86
N THR A 53 5.12 13.90 2.37
CA THR A 53 5.64 12.66 2.95
C THR A 53 4.82 12.22 4.16
N LEU A 54 4.47 13.15 5.05
CA LEU A 54 3.69 12.87 6.25
C LEU A 54 2.26 12.42 5.90
N MET A 55 1.63 13.11 4.95
CA MET A 55 0.28 12.76 4.48
C MET A 55 0.27 11.40 3.80
N GLY A 56 1.26 11.11 2.94
CA GLY A 56 1.44 9.79 2.34
C GLY A 56 1.55 8.68 3.40
N ARG A 57 2.32 8.92 4.48
CA ARG A 57 2.42 7.97 5.59
C ARG A 57 1.08 7.73 6.29
N PHE A 58 0.31 8.79 6.57
CA PHE A 58 -1.00 8.63 7.18
C PHE A 58 -2.01 7.95 6.26
N LEU A 59 -1.97 8.22 4.95
CA LEU A 59 -2.81 7.55 3.96
C LEU A 59 -2.50 6.05 3.88
N CYS A 60 -1.22 5.68 3.87
CA CYS A 60 -0.81 4.28 3.94
C CYS A 60 -1.35 3.58 5.19
N LEU A 61 -1.20 4.21 6.37
CA LEU A 61 -1.74 3.68 7.62
C LEU A 61 -3.28 3.59 7.62
N ALA A 62 -3.96 4.58 7.03
CA ALA A 62 -5.41 4.59 6.89
C ALA A 62 -5.91 3.47 5.96
N LEU A 63 -5.22 3.21 4.84
CA LEU A 63 -5.54 2.10 3.94
C LEU A 63 -5.37 0.74 4.62
N VAL A 64 -4.31 0.56 5.41
CA VAL A 64 -4.11 -0.66 6.20
C VAL A 64 -5.22 -0.83 7.26
N ALA A 65 -5.58 0.24 7.96
CA ALA A 65 -6.68 0.23 8.92
C ALA A 65 -8.03 -0.10 8.26
N LEU A 66 -8.31 0.50 7.09
CA LEU A 66 -9.52 0.25 6.31
C LEU A 66 -9.58 -1.19 5.80
N ALA A 67 -8.46 -1.76 5.33
CA ALA A 67 -8.41 -3.17 4.93
C ALA A 67 -8.72 -4.12 6.10
N LEU A 68 -8.19 -3.82 7.28
CA LEU A 68 -8.50 -4.56 8.51
C LEU A 68 -9.97 -4.44 8.91
N ASP A 69 -10.55 -3.23 8.83
CA ASP A 69 -11.96 -2.97 9.11
C ASP A 69 -12.89 -3.74 8.15
N LEU A 70 -12.57 -3.78 6.86
CA LEU A 70 -13.36 -4.55 5.89
C LEU A 70 -13.32 -6.05 6.20
N ILE A 71 -12.16 -6.60 6.50
CA ILE A 71 -12.03 -8.05 6.70
C ILE A 71 -12.58 -8.48 8.05
N TRP A 72 -12.30 -7.74 9.11
CA TRP A 72 -12.79 -8.08 10.44
C TRP A 72 -14.22 -7.59 10.68
N GLY A 73 -14.54 -6.35 10.32
CA GLY A 73 -15.84 -5.72 10.52
C GLY A 73 -16.92 -6.22 9.55
N TYR A 74 -16.61 -6.32 8.25
CA TYR A 74 -17.61 -6.77 7.26
C TYR A 74 -17.61 -8.29 7.06
N CYS A 75 -16.45 -8.93 6.90
CA CYS A 75 -16.41 -10.38 6.68
C CYS A 75 -16.49 -11.20 7.99
N GLY A 76 -16.28 -10.58 9.16
CA GLY A 76 -16.30 -11.27 10.45
C GLY A 76 -15.08 -12.17 10.70
N ILE A 77 -14.00 -12.01 9.93
CA ILE A 77 -12.80 -12.83 10.04
C ILE A 77 -11.63 -11.94 10.49
N LEU A 78 -11.00 -12.28 11.61
CA LEU A 78 -9.80 -11.58 12.05
C LEU A 78 -8.58 -12.11 11.29
N SER A 79 -7.91 -11.25 10.52
CA SER A 79 -6.59 -11.56 9.94
C SER A 79 -5.55 -10.54 10.39
N LEU A 80 -4.41 -11.06 10.84
CA LEU A 80 -3.28 -10.26 11.30
C LEU A 80 -2.16 -10.20 10.24
N GLY A 81 -2.39 -10.75 9.05
CA GLY A 81 -1.37 -10.87 8.01
C GLY A 81 -1.38 -9.83 6.88
N HIS A 82 -2.27 -8.85 6.95
CA HIS A 82 -2.47 -7.85 5.89
C HIS A 82 -1.21 -7.03 5.56
N GLY A 83 -0.34 -6.83 6.55
CA GLY A 83 0.91 -6.11 6.38
C GLY A 83 1.82 -6.73 5.31
N VAL A 84 1.79 -8.05 5.12
CA VAL A 84 2.59 -8.73 4.08
C VAL A 84 2.17 -8.28 2.70
N PHE A 85 0.88 -8.33 2.39
CA PHE A 85 0.36 -7.97 1.07
C PHE A 85 0.58 -6.47 0.78
N PHE A 86 0.37 -5.62 1.78
CA PHE A 86 0.64 -4.20 1.68
C PHE A 86 2.13 -3.91 1.43
N ALA A 87 3.02 -4.57 2.18
CA ALA A 87 4.46 -4.42 2.02
C ALA A 87 4.94 -4.89 0.64
N LEU A 88 4.41 -5.99 0.11
CA LEU A 88 4.75 -6.48 -1.23
C LEU A 88 4.36 -5.49 -2.33
N GLY A 89 3.13 -4.97 -2.31
CA GLY A 89 2.70 -3.95 -3.27
C GLY A 89 3.53 -2.67 -3.17
N GLY A 90 3.80 -2.21 -1.94
CA GLY A 90 4.67 -1.06 -1.69
C GLY A 90 6.12 -1.28 -2.15
N TYR A 91 6.66 -2.48 -1.97
CA TYR A 91 8.00 -2.85 -2.44
C TYR A 91 8.10 -2.82 -3.96
N VAL A 92 7.09 -3.37 -4.66
CA VAL A 92 7.03 -3.31 -6.13
C VAL A 92 7.03 -1.86 -6.63
N MET A 93 6.18 -1.00 -6.06
CA MET A 93 6.19 0.42 -6.43
C MET A 93 7.51 1.10 -6.05
N GLY A 94 8.11 0.72 -4.92
CA GLY A 94 9.41 1.20 -4.47
C GLY A 94 10.53 0.89 -5.46
N MET A 95 10.51 -0.28 -6.11
CA MET A 95 11.48 -0.60 -7.16
C MET A 95 11.41 0.39 -8.32
N HIS A 96 10.20 0.71 -8.79
CA HIS A 96 9.98 1.68 -9.87
C HIS A 96 10.39 3.10 -9.48
N LEU A 97 9.97 3.57 -8.30
CA LEU A 97 10.35 4.90 -7.80
C LEU A 97 11.87 5.03 -7.58
N THR A 98 12.55 3.92 -7.28
CA THR A 98 14.00 3.90 -7.18
C THR A 98 14.65 4.06 -8.56
N HIS A 99 14.12 3.38 -9.59
CA HIS A 99 14.55 3.60 -10.97
C HIS A 99 14.34 5.04 -11.41
N ASP A 100 13.15 5.61 -11.18
CA ASP A 100 12.86 7.02 -11.47
C ASP A 100 13.83 7.98 -10.76
N ARG A 101 14.23 7.66 -9.53
CA ARG A 101 15.18 8.48 -8.77
C ARG A 101 16.61 8.40 -9.31
N TYR A 102 16.98 7.31 -9.96
CA TYR A 102 18.31 7.06 -10.52
C TYR A 102 18.31 7.07 -12.06
N SER A 103 17.33 7.75 -12.67
CA SER A 103 17.22 7.90 -14.13
C SER A 103 18.43 8.57 -14.77
N ASP A 104 19.13 9.42 -14.02
CA ASP A 104 20.35 10.12 -14.46
C ASP A 104 21.61 9.22 -14.43
N GLY A 105 21.44 7.95 -14.05
CA GLY A 105 22.48 6.94 -14.02
C GLY A 105 22.98 6.60 -12.62
N GLY A 106 23.67 5.46 -12.54
CA GLY A 106 24.19 4.89 -11.31
C GLY A 106 23.24 3.90 -10.64
N VAL A 107 23.78 3.22 -9.63
CA VAL A 107 23.09 2.19 -8.85
C VAL A 107 22.86 2.68 -7.42
N PRO A 108 21.74 2.35 -6.76
CA PRO A 108 21.52 2.69 -5.36
C PRO A 108 22.58 2.12 -4.41
N ASN A 109 22.88 2.84 -3.33
CA ASN A 109 23.87 2.41 -2.34
C ASN A 109 23.53 1.07 -1.66
N PHE A 110 22.24 0.75 -1.48
CA PHE A 110 21.85 -0.53 -0.89
C PHE A 110 22.13 -1.72 -1.82
N ILE A 111 22.07 -1.55 -3.14
CA ILE A 111 22.43 -2.59 -4.11
C ILE A 111 23.94 -2.81 -4.09
N ARG A 112 24.73 -1.72 -4.03
CA ARG A 112 26.18 -1.80 -3.83
C ARG A 112 26.57 -2.47 -2.51
N PHE A 113 25.80 -2.21 -1.45
CA PHE A 113 26.00 -2.86 -0.15
C PHE A 113 25.77 -4.38 -0.20
N LEU A 114 24.89 -4.86 -1.10
CA LEU A 114 24.66 -6.28 -1.36
C LEU A 114 25.74 -6.93 -2.23
N GLY A 115 26.78 -6.19 -2.64
CA GLY A 115 27.88 -6.69 -3.48
C GLY A 115 27.65 -6.53 -4.99
N GLU A 116 26.51 -5.99 -5.39
CA GLU A 116 26.15 -5.82 -6.81
C GLU A 116 26.60 -4.44 -7.33
N SER A 117 27.39 -4.44 -8.41
CA SER A 117 27.88 -3.22 -9.06
C SER A 117 26.92 -2.65 -10.11
N GLU A 118 25.96 -3.46 -10.55
CA GLU A 118 24.99 -3.16 -11.59
C GLU A 118 23.56 -3.42 -11.09
N TRP A 119 22.56 -3.08 -11.90
CA TRP A 119 21.16 -3.39 -11.56
C TRP A 119 20.94 -4.91 -11.60
N PRO A 120 20.40 -5.51 -10.52
CA PRO A 120 20.04 -6.92 -10.55
C PRO A 120 19.02 -7.19 -11.64
N TRP A 121 19.18 -8.29 -12.37
CA TRP A 121 18.33 -8.63 -13.53
C TRP A 121 16.83 -8.65 -13.21
N TYR A 122 16.45 -8.97 -11.97
CA TYR A 122 15.06 -9.01 -11.52
C TYR A 122 14.49 -7.62 -11.16
N TRP A 123 15.34 -6.59 -11.00
CA TRP A 123 14.92 -5.19 -10.80
C TRP A 123 14.74 -4.44 -12.12
N VAL A 124 15.45 -4.82 -13.18
CA VAL A 124 15.44 -4.14 -14.49
C VAL A 124 14.02 -3.99 -15.07
N PRO A 125 13.11 -4.98 -15.03
CA PRO A 125 11.77 -4.83 -15.60
C PRO A 125 10.92 -3.71 -14.97
N PHE A 126 11.25 -3.30 -13.74
CA PHE A 126 10.51 -2.26 -13.00
C PHE A 126 10.83 -0.83 -13.45
N GLU A 127 11.69 -0.63 -14.45
CA GLU A 127 11.82 0.66 -15.15
C GLU A 127 10.50 1.04 -15.86
N SER A 128 9.76 0.05 -16.36
CA SER A 128 8.47 0.28 -17.02
C SER A 128 7.35 0.48 -15.99
N PHE A 129 6.68 1.63 -16.04
CA PHE A 129 5.51 1.88 -15.21
C PHE A 129 4.38 0.87 -15.46
N ALA A 130 4.14 0.49 -16.72
CA ALA A 130 3.09 -0.46 -17.06
C ALA A 130 3.35 -1.85 -16.46
N PHE A 131 4.61 -2.32 -16.53
CA PHE A 131 5.02 -3.55 -15.89
C PHE A 131 4.86 -3.48 -14.37
N THR A 132 5.32 -2.38 -13.77
CA THR A 132 5.19 -2.12 -12.33
C THR A 132 3.74 -2.13 -11.89
N ALA A 133 2.85 -1.37 -12.55
CA ALA A 133 1.44 -1.29 -12.22
C ALA A 133 0.76 -2.66 -12.25
N LEU A 134 1.11 -3.50 -13.24
CA LEU A 134 0.65 -4.88 -13.30
C LEU A 134 1.17 -5.71 -12.11
N MET A 135 2.46 -5.61 -11.80
CA MET A 135 3.09 -6.37 -10.72
C MET A 135 2.64 -5.93 -9.32
N VAL A 136 2.30 -4.66 -9.11
CA VAL A 136 1.72 -4.17 -7.84
C VAL A 136 0.45 -4.93 -7.49
N VAL A 137 -0.31 -5.36 -8.51
CA VAL A 137 -1.52 -6.19 -8.31
C VAL A 137 -1.18 -7.68 -8.33
N LEU A 138 -0.38 -8.13 -9.31
CA LEU A 138 -0.11 -9.56 -9.50
C LEU A 138 0.71 -10.16 -8.36
N VAL A 139 1.75 -9.51 -7.88
CA VAL A 139 2.65 -10.08 -6.84
C VAL A 139 1.89 -10.36 -5.54
N PRO A 140 1.25 -9.37 -4.88
CA PRO A 140 0.44 -9.66 -3.70
C PRO A 140 -0.81 -10.49 -4.04
N GLY A 141 -1.39 -10.34 -5.23
CA GLY A 141 -2.58 -11.07 -5.67
C GLY A 141 -2.36 -12.57 -5.84
N VAL A 142 -1.24 -12.99 -6.44
CA VAL A 142 -0.87 -14.40 -6.57
C VAL A 142 -0.61 -15.00 -5.20
N LEU A 143 0.12 -14.29 -4.31
CA LEU A 143 0.33 -14.77 -2.94
C LEU A 143 -1.00 -14.90 -2.19
N ALA A 144 -1.90 -13.93 -2.33
CA ALA A 144 -3.21 -13.95 -1.71
C ALA A 144 -4.08 -15.09 -2.27
N LEU A 145 -3.97 -15.39 -3.56
CA LEU A 145 -4.67 -16.51 -4.20
C LEU A 145 -4.17 -17.84 -3.66
N VAL A 146 -2.85 -18.05 -3.63
CA VAL A 146 -2.26 -19.29 -3.10
C VAL A 146 -2.65 -19.48 -1.64
N PHE A 147 -2.46 -18.45 -0.82
CA PHE A 147 -2.83 -18.46 0.59
C PHE A 147 -4.33 -18.73 0.79
N GLY A 148 -5.17 -17.95 0.12
CA GLY A 148 -6.62 -18.02 0.22
C GLY A 148 -7.14 -19.38 -0.25
N PHE A 149 -6.60 -19.93 -1.33
CA PHE A 149 -6.94 -21.26 -1.82
C PHE A 149 -6.76 -22.31 -0.72
N PHE A 150 -5.59 -22.39 -0.09
CA PHE A 150 -5.34 -23.37 0.98
C PHE A 150 -6.16 -23.09 2.24
N ALA A 151 -6.28 -21.83 2.65
CA ALA A 151 -7.02 -21.45 3.85
C ALA A 151 -8.51 -21.79 3.74
N PHE A 152 -9.15 -21.48 2.60
CA PHE A 152 -10.56 -21.76 2.38
C PHE A 152 -10.83 -23.23 2.03
N ARG A 153 -9.95 -23.87 1.25
CA ARG A 153 -10.06 -25.32 0.96
C ARG A 153 -10.02 -26.16 2.23
N SER A 154 -9.24 -25.72 3.21
CA SER A 154 -9.09 -26.36 4.53
C SER A 154 -10.19 -25.97 5.52
N ARG A 155 -11.15 -25.13 5.12
CA ARG A 155 -12.28 -24.64 5.93
C ARG A 155 -11.83 -24.04 7.27
N VAL A 156 -10.70 -23.33 7.29
CA VAL A 156 -10.19 -22.67 8.50
C VAL A 156 -11.17 -21.61 8.97
N LYS A 157 -11.48 -21.58 10.28
CA LYS A 157 -12.43 -20.63 10.88
C LYS A 157 -11.90 -20.02 12.16
N GLY A 158 -12.41 -18.82 12.47
CA GLY A 158 -12.16 -18.14 13.73
C GLY A 158 -10.66 -17.91 14.00
N VAL A 159 -10.24 -18.19 15.24
CA VAL A 159 -8.89 -17.89 15.74
C VAL A 159 -7.79 -18.58 14.92
N TYR A 160 -8.05 -19.78 14.38
CA TYR A 160 -7.06 -20.50 13.57
C TYR A 160 -6.63 -19.71 12.32
N PHE A 161 -7.54 -18.94 11.73
CA PHE A 161 -7.21 -18.08 10.58
C PHE A 161 -6.26 -16.95 10.98
N ALA A 162 -6.50 -16.34 12.15
CA ALA A 162 -5.62 -15.32 12.69
C ALA A 162 -4.22 -15.88 12.99
N ILE A 163 -4.13 -17.07 13.60
CA ILE A 163 -2.85 -17.74 13.88
C ILE A 163 -2.09 -18.03 12.58
N ILE A 164 -2.75 -18.57 11.57
CA ILE A 164 -2.11 -18.90 10.28
C ILE A 164 -1.64 -17.64 9.54
N THR A 165 -2.45 -16.57 9.51
CA THR A 165 -2.06 -15.30 8.87
C THR A 165 -0.91 -14.61 9.61
N GLN A 166 -0.86 -14.72 10.93
CA GLN A 166 0.26 -14.24 11.73
C GLN A 166 1.52 -15.09 11.49
N ALA A 167 1.40 -16.41 11.40
CA ALA A 167 2.50 -17.31 11.07
C ALA A 167 3.06 -17.02 9.66
N LEU A 168 2.19 -16.76 8.67
CA LEU A 168 2.61 -16.30 7.34
C LEU A 168 3.43 -15.02 7.44
N THR A 169 2.96 -14.05 8.21
CA THR A 169 3.66 -12.77 8.41
C THR A 169 5.02 -12.96 9.03
N PHE A 170 5.11 -13.80 10.05
CA PHE A 170 6.36 -14.14 10.69
C PHE A 170 7.32 -14.87 9.73
N ALA A 171 6.83 -15.84 8.96
CA ALA A 171 7.62 -16.53 7.95
C ALA A 171 8.15 -15.57 6.86
N MET A 172 7.32 -14.64 6.39
CA MET A 172 7.72 -13.62 5.42
C MET A 172 8.74 -12.63 6.00
N MET A 173 8.58 -12.22 7.26
CA MET A 173 9.57 -11.41 7.97
C MET A 173 10.92 -12.12 8.04
N LEU A 174 10.93 -13.40 8.44
CA LEU A 174 12.15 -14.21 8.48
C LEU A 174 12.80 -14.33 7.09
N LEU A 175 11.98 -14.53 6.04
CA LEU A 175 12.47 -14.63 4.67
C LEU A 175 13.13 -13.34 4.20
N PHE A 176 12.54 -12.17 4.48
CA PHE A 176 13.14 -10.88 4.09
C PHE A 176 14.38 -10.51 4.89
N PHE A 177 14.55 -11.03 6.11
CA PHE A 177 15.76 -10.84 6.89
C PHE A 177 16.88 -11.79 6.51
N ARG A 178 16.58 -12.84 5.74
CA ARG A 178 17.59 -13.76 5.26
C ARG A 178 18.32 -13.19 4.06
N THR A 179 19.56 -12.78 4.27
CA THR A 179 20.49 -12.29 3.25
C THR A 179 21.08 -13.39 2.35
N GLU A 180 20.89 -14.66 2.71
CA GLU A 180 21.48 -15.85 2.06
C GLU A 180 20.44 -16.60 1.19
N THR A 181 19.49 -15.90 0.55
CA THR A 181 18.41 -16.54 -0.25
C THR A 181 18.72 -16.71 -1.73
N GLY A 182 19.94 -16.41 -2.17
CA GLY A 182 20.46 -16.65 -3.52
C GLY A 182 21.98 -16.66 -3.50
#